data_AF-A0A7V2XCJ0-F1
#
_entry.id   AF-A0A7V2XCJ0-F1
#
_cell.length_a   1.000
_cell.length_b   1.000
_cell.length_c   1.000
_cell.angle_alpha   90.00
_cell.angle_beta   90.00
_cell.angle_gamma   90.00
#
_symmetry.space_group_name_H-M   'P 1'
#
loop_
_entity.id
_entity.type
_entity.pdbx_description
1 polymer ?
#
loop_
_entity_poly.entity_id
_entity_poly.type
_entity_poly.pdbx_seq_one_letter_code
_entity_poly.pdbx_strand_id
1 'polypeptide(L)'
;MNVQKIFDMLQEDQENPPLGIICAELEEQGYKVRIDDREIDSADIYDGKVKDLEDKPGPLNVALYLNGELEQEFCLEFIDDREVVIERKIE
;
A
#
# COMPACT_ATOMS: atom_id res chain seq x y z
N MET A 1 -11.25 1.96 -4.40
CA MET A 1 -10.31 2.50 -3.38
C MET A 1 -10.72 3.91 -2.94
N ASN A 2 -10.67 4.21 -1.64
CA ASN A 2 -10.78 5.57 -1.10
C ASN A 2 -9.40 6.15 -0.79
N VAL A 3 -8.88 6.98 -1.70
CA VAL A 3 -7.54 7.55 -1.58
C VAL A 3 -7.41 8.61 -0.48
N GLN A 4 -8.49 9.35 -0.20
CA GLN A 4 -8.46 10.40 0.83
C GLN A 4 -8.20 9.80 2.22
N LYS A 5 -8.87 8.68 2.52
CA LYS A 5 -8.65 7.97 3.78
C LYS A 5 -7.21 7.50 3.97
N ILE A 6 -6.53 7.09 2.89
CA ILE A 6 -5.13 6.69 2.95
C ILE A 6 -4.28 7.87 3.44
N PHE A 7 -4.47 9.06 2.86
CA PHE A 7 -3.75 10.26 3.27
C PHE A 7 -4.08 10.68 4.71
N ASP A 8 -5.35 10.58 5.11
CA ASP A 8 -5.78 10.90 6.48
C ASP A 8 -5.10 9.97 7.50
N MET A 9 -5.10 8.65 7.24
CA MET A 9 -4.47 7.66 8.11
C MET A 9 -2.95 7.83 8.23
N LEU A 10 -2.26 8.19 7.15
CA LEU A 10 -0.82 8.48 7.17
C LEU A 10 -0.47 9.70 8.04
N GLN A 11 -1.42 10.63 8.22
CA GLN A 11 -1.25 11.78 9.12
C GLN A 11 -1.56 11.42 10.57
N GLU A 12 -2.59 10.60 10.81
CA GLU A 12 -3.04 10.23 12.15
C GLU A 12 -2.12 9.22 12.85
N ASP A 13 -1.64 8.20 12.14
CA ASP A 13 -0.83 7.13 12.72
C ASP A 13 0.66 7.40 12.52
N GLN A 14 1.29 8.01 13.53
CA GLN A 14 2.71 8.37 13.53
C GLN A 14 3.67 7.26 14.01
N GLU A 15 3.14 6.10 14.42
CA GLU A 15 3.95 5.06 15.09
C GLU A 15 4.20 3.84 14.20
N ASN A 16 3.32 3.60 13.23
CA ASN A 16 3.42 2.44 12.35
C ASN A 16 4.11 2.75 11.00
N PRO A 17 4.67 1.73 10.33
CA PRO A 17 5.20 1.87 8.98
C PRO A 17 4.13 2.37 8.00
N PRO A 18 4.45 3.39 7.17
CA PRO A 18 3.53 3.95 6.17
C PRO A 18 2.92 2.91 5.23
N LEU A 19 3.74 1.96 4.73
CA LEU A 19 3.27 0.90 3.86
C LEU A 19 2.26 -0.01 4.55
N GLY A 20 2.47 -0.27 5.85
CA GLY A 20 1.56 -1.04 6.69
C GLY A 20 0.22 -0.34 6.86
N ILE A 21 0.25 0.96 7.15
CA ILE A 21 -0.95 1.81 7.29
C ILE A 21 -1.79 1.78 6.00
N ILE A 22 -1.15 1.97 4.85
CA ILE A 22 -1.81 1.94 3.54
C ILE A 22 -2.43 0.57 3.28
N CYS A 23 -1.68 -0.51 3.51
CA CYS A 23 -2.15 -1.88 3.29
C CYS A 23 -3.35 -2.20 4.19
N ALA A 24 -3.30 -1.81 5.47
CA ALA A 24 -4.38 -2.03 6.44
C ALA A 24 -5.67 -1.31 6.03
N GLU A 25 -5.60 -0.05 5.60
CA GLU A 25 -6.80 0.67 5.15
C GLU A 25 -7.39 0.05 3.87
N LEU A 26 -6.55 -0.44 2.95
CA LEU A 26 -7.03 -1.16 1.76
C LEU A 26 -7.71 -2.49 2.12
N GLU A 27 -7.15 -3.24 3.06
CA GLU A 27 -7.75 -4.46 3.60
C GLU A 27 -9.08 -4.18 4.31
N GLU A 28 -9.17 -3.11 5.09
CA GLU A 28 -10.43 -2.67 5.74
C GLU A 28 -11.52 -2.32 4.73
N GLN A 29 -11.13 -1.83 3.54
CA GLN A 29 -12.04 -1.62 2.41
C GLN A 29 -12.42 -2.92 1.69
N GLY A 30 -11.88 -4.07 2.11
CA GLY A 30 -12.18 -5.40 1.58
C GLY A 30 -11.26 -5.87 0.46
N TYR A 31 -10.18 -5.12 0.18
CA TYR A 31 -9.24 -5.49 -0.88
C TYR A 31 -8.24 -6.54 -0.41
N LYS A 32 -7.90 -7.46 -1.30
CA LYS A 32 -6.63 -8.17 -1.26
C LYS A 32 -5.58 -7.36 -1.99
N VAL A 33 -4.44 -7.14 -1.34
CA VAL A 33 -3.35 -6.30 -1.86
C VAL A 33 -2.25 -7.17 -2.43
N ARG A 34 -1.80 -6.86 -3.65
CA ARG A 34 -0.53 -7.36 -4.19
C ARG A 34 0.41 -6.21 -4.45
N ILE A 35 1.66 -6.38 -4.05
CA ILE A 35 2.75 -5.43 -4.28
C ILE A 35 3.86 -6.15 -5.02
N ASP A 36 4.23 -5.65 -6.21
CA ASP A 36 5.22 -6.27 -7.11
C ASP A 36 4.97 -7.78 -7.28
N ASP A 37 3.73 -8.14 -7.62
CA ASP A 37 3.21 -9.50 -7.81
C ASP A 37 3.21 -10.42 -6.57
N ARG A 38 3.61 -9.92 -5.39
CA ARG A 38 3.50 -10.63 -4.11
C ARG A 38 2.22 -10.26 -3.39
N GLU A 39 1.45 -11.25 -2.93
CA GLU A 39 0.32 -11.02 -2.00
C GLU A 39 0.89 -10.58 -0.65
N ILE A 40 0.41 -9.43 -0.15
CA ILE A 40 0.87 -8.79 1.08
C ILE A 40 -0.30 -8.63 2.03
N ASP A 41 -0.06 -8.94 3.30
CA ASP A 41 -0.94 -8.62 4.41
C ASP A 41 -0.28 -7.53 5.27
N SER A 42 -1.07 -6.59 5.78
CA SER A 42 -0.63 -5.49 6.65
C SER A 42 0.09 -6.00 7.91
N ALA A 43 -0.39 -7.12 8.46
CA ALA A 43 0.23 -7.80 9.60
C ALA A 43 1.69 -8.23 9.32
N ASP A 44 1.99 -8.67 8.09
CA ASP A 44 3.36 -9.06 7.72
C ASP A 44 4.29 -7.85 7.61
N ILE A 45 3.76 -6.67 7.27
CA ILE A 45 4.50 -5.39 7.31
C ILE A 45 4.79 -5.00 8.75
N TYR A 46 3.78 -5.03 9.63
CA TYR A 46 3.97 -4.71 11.05
C TYR A 46 4.92 -5.67 11.78
N ASP A 47 4.94 -6.94 11.39
CA ASP A 47 5.89 -7.93 11.88
C ASP A 47 7.31 -7.78 11.28
N GLY A 48 7.50 -6.86 10.32
CA GLY A 48 8.78 -6.60 9.66
C GLY A 48 9.24 -7.75 8.74
N LYS A 49 8.31 -8.56 8.21
CA LYS A 49 8.62 -9.69 7.31
C LYS A 49 8.85 -9.27 5.86
N VAL A 50 8.52 -8.02 5.53
CA VAL A 50 8.50 -7.49 4.16
C VAL A 50 9.31 -6.21 4.01
N LYS A 51 10.38 -6.08 4.82
CA LYS A 51 11.31 -4.94 4.79
C LYS A 51 11.93 -4.70 3.43
N ASP A 52 12.03 -5.74 2.61
CA ASP A 52 12.50 -5.64 1.22
C ASP A 52 11.64 -4.68 0.38
N LEU A 53 10.34 -4.58 0.66
CA LEU A 53 9.44 -3.62 0.01
C LEU A 53 9.51 -2.23 0.64
N GLU A 54 9.70 -2.15 1.95
CA GLU A 54 9.83 -0.87 2.68
C GLU A 54 11.14 -0.14 2.32
N ASP A 55 12.23 -0.90 2.16
CA ASP A 55 13.55 -0.38 1.80
C ASP A 55 13.75 -0.23 0.29
N LYS A 56 12.77 -0.65 -0.54
CA LYS A 56 12.91 -0.63 -1.99
C LYS A 56 12.93 0.82 -2.50
N PRO A 57 13.95 1.22 -3.27
CA PRO A 57 13.94 2.53 -3.90
C PRO A 57 12.96 2.56 -5.10
N GLY A 58 12.23 3.66 -5.22
CA GLY A 58 11.33 3.94 -6.33
C GLY A 58 9.93 3.33 -6.16
N PRO A 59 9.12 3.31 -7.24
CA PRO A 59 7.72 2.94 -7.15
C PRO A 59 7.49 1.44 -6.89
N LEU A 60 6.47 1.17 -6.08
CA LEU A 60 5.88 -0.13 -5.82
C LEU A 60 4.65 -0.30 -6.73
N ASN A 61 4.56 -1.42 -7.45
CA ASN A 61 3.38 -1.71 -8.25
C ASN A 61 2.31 -2.36 -7.37
N VAL A 62 1.18 -1.69 -7.18
CA VAL A 62 0.07 -2.17 -6.36
C VAL A 62 -1.08 -2.65 -7.25
N ALA A 63 -1.57 -3.85 -6.98
CA ALA A 63 -2.77 -4.41 -7.59
C ALA A 63 -3.78 -4.78 -6.50
N LEU A 64 -5.00 -4.26 -6.62
CA LEU A 64 -6.10 -4.50 -5.69
C LEU A 64 -7.07 -5.51 -6.29
N TYR A 65 -7.41 -6.51 -5.50
CA TYR A 65 -8.38 -7.53 -5.88
C TYR A 65 -9.59 -7.47 -4.95
N LEU A 66 -10.79 -7.48 -5.51
CA LEU A 66 -12.05 -7.54 -4.78
C LEU A 66 -12.84 -8.75 -5.27
N ASN A 67 -13.28 -9.61 -4.36
CA ASN A 67 -13.97 -10.87 -4.69
C ASN A 67 -13.22 -11.78 -5.69
N GLY A 68 -11.89 -11.71 -5.70
CA GLY A 68 -11.03 -12.52 -6.56
C GLY A 68 -10.79 -11.95 -7.97
N GLU A 69 -11.39 -10.81 -8.30
CA GLU A 69 -11.15 -10.10 -9.57
C GLU A 69 -10.25 -8.89 -9.35
N LEU A 70 -9.40 -8.60 -10.34
CA LEU A 70 -8.58 -7.39 -10.35
C LEU A 70 -9.48 -6.16 -10.52
N GLU A 71 -9.47 -5.26 -9.54
CA GLU A 71 -10.30 -4.05 -9.56
C GLU A 71 -9.49 -2.83 -9.98
N GLN A 72 -8.26 -2.70 -9.48
CA GLN A 72 -7.44 -1.51 -9.70
C GLN A 72 -5.94 -1.84 -9.70
N GLU A 73 -5.18 -1.11 -10.53
CA GLU A 73 -3.71 -1.10 -10.50
C GLU A 73 -3.19 0.34 -10.44
N PHE A 74 -2.14 0.56 -9.65
CA PHE A 74 -1.48 1.85 -9.50
C PHE A 74 -0.04 1.68 -9.01
N CYS A 75 0.74 2.74 -9.10
CA CYS A 75 2.07 2.83 -8.50
C CYS A 75 1.99 3.64 -7.20
N LEU A 76 2.69 3.16 -6.18
CA LEU A 76 2.88 3.85 -4.91
C LEU A 76 4.37 4.17 -4.75
N GLU A 77 4.73 5.44 -4.63
CA GLU A 77 6.12 5.86 -4.39
C GLU A 77 6.20 6.72 -3.12
N PHE A 78 7.12 6.35 -2.22
CA PHE A 78 7.45 7.16 -1.04
C PHE A 78 8.51 8.18 -1.45
N ILE A 79 8.16 9.46 -1.39
CA ILE A 79 9.08 10.58 -1.71
C ILE A 79 9.75 11.16 -0.45
N ASP A 80 9.18 10.86 0.71
CA ASP A 80 9.74 11.09 2.05
C ASP A 80 9.16 10.01 2.99
N ASP A 81 9.57 10.00 4.26
CA ASP A 81 9.18 8.99 5.26
C ASP A 81 7.66 8.75 5.29
N ARG A 82 6.83 9.77 5.05
CA ARG A 82 5.36 9.70 5.11
C ARG A 82 4.66 10.39 3.96
N GLU A 83 5.42 10.90 3.00
CA GLU A 83 4.86 11.52 1.81
C GLU A 83 4.80 10.49 0.68
N VAL A 84 3.60 10.27 0.15
CA VAL A 84 3.36 9.27 -0.89
C VAL A 84 2.75 9.89 -2.13
N VAL A 85 3.19 9.37 -3.27
CA VAL A 85 2.65 9.65 -4.58
C VAL A 85 1.94 8.39 -5.07
N ILE A 86 0.66 8.54 -5.42
CA ILE A 86 -0.17 7.47 -5.99
C ILE A 86 -0.45 7.83 -7.44
N GLU A 87 0.11 7.05 -8.35
CA GLU A 87 -0.04 7.27 -9.79
C GLU A 87 -0.81 6.14 -10.43
N ARG A 88 -1.73 6.47 -11.33
CA ARG A 88 -2.38 5.46 -12.15
C ARG A 88 -1.33 4.81 -13.04
N LYS A 89 -1.32 3.47 -13.08
CA LYS A 89 -0.53 2.72 -14.05
C LYS A 89 -1.11 2.98 -15.46
N ILE A 90 -0.33 3.61 -16.34
CA ILE A 90 -0.65 3.81 -17.75
C ILE A 90 0.26 2.86 -18.53
N GLU A 91 -0.33 1.90 -19.24
CA GLU A 91 0.38 0.99 -20.15
C GLU A 91 0.82 1.67 -21.45
#